data_AF-A0AAU4HML2-F1
#
_entry.id   AF-A0AAU4HML2-F1
#
_cell.length_a   1.000
_cell.length_b   1.000
_cell.length_c   1.000
_cell.angle_alpha   90.00
_cell.angle_beta   90.00
_cell.angle_gamma   90.00
#
_symmetry.space_group_name_H-M   'P 1'
#
loop_
_entity.id
_entity.type
_entity.pdbx_description
1 polymer ?
#
loop_
_entity_poly.entity_id
_entity_poly.type
_entity_poly.pdbx_seq_one_letter_code
_entity_poly.pdbx_strand_id
1 'polypeptide(L)'
;MSPAIPERVLRELGRTEGDTDSLGLLVRDQDTRRLVLLRALLDAAAAAPTTVCPPPLLDRLREDWALLEAAERTDRAAARTVLFHPMTGPWAQRLLAGLTGTAAAGPELHTDLAHLGALAAAAAVRAALPCTARLTAREGLLSLPTLGAVRAADGPVELAYTQGEMTIRPGGAPPLSVRALPDGTMSSADPRWLPVLILPAVLPGAGPVPLDDLDPYRTRGTGLERHGLSAATHIDDHERKAWTESWSGVEPLLRVGGEHRLTEAAVLLRCLVPLGPPPGSGPDGRGAAHCSGTRREAFGAVLSSKPATPAYFASTLVHELQHTKLAALGALVRLHHEDATPRHFAPWRSDPRPFDGLFQGAYSHLALADYWQRFALGARRVTHRDLAWAEHARCRQQVGAVLPVLAGSGALTAEGRVLVNEMITVYHRLEDSPPPTGHLARAEAYVSTAKVIWQQRNASPGS
;
A
#
# COMPACT_ATOMS: atom_id res chain seq x y z
N MET A 1 5.74 20.69 -18.36
CA MET A 1 5.52 21.52 -17.16
C MET A 1 4.56 20.76 -16.27
N SER A 2 4.98 20.29 -15.08
CA SER A 2 4.03 19.75 -14.11
C SER A 2 3.04 20.85 -13.73
N PRO A 3 1.73 20.57 -13.67
CA PRO A 3 0.78 21.57 -13.20
C PRO A 3 1.18 22.01 -11.80
N ALA A 4 1.20 23.33 -11.56
CA ALA A 4 1.46 23.86 -10.23
C ALA A 4 0.39 23.34 -9.26
N ILE A 5 0.81 22.68 -8.17
CA ILE A 5 -0.13 22.27 -7.11
C ILE A 5 -0.64 23.55 -6.44
N PRO A 6 -1.97 23.76 -6.35
CA PRO A 6 -2.49 24.93 -5.66
C PRO A 6 -1.97 24.99 -4.22
N GLU A 7 -1.53 26.17 -3.76
CA GLU A 7 -0.97 26.33 -2.41
C GLU A 7 -1.95 25.87 -1.32
N ARG A 8 -3.26 26.04 -1.54
CA ARG A 8 -4.30 25.51 -0.62
C ARG A 8 -4.17 24.01 -0.38
N VAL A 9 -3.87 23.23 -1.43
CA VAL A 9 -3.72 21.77 -1.37
C VAL A 9 -2.46 21.44 -0.59
N LEU A 10 -1.34 22.13 -0.86
CA LEU A 10 -0.10 21.94 -0.10
C LEU A 10 -0.31 22.25 1.39
N ARG A 11 -1.05 23.31 1.73
CA ARG A 11 -1.29 23.65 3.13
C ARG A 11 -2.13 22.62 3.85
N GLU A 12 -3.20 22.17 3.22
CA GLU A 12 -4.08 21.14 3.75
C GLU A 12 -3.36 19.80 3.95
N LEU A 13 -2.61 19.35 2.93
CA LEU A 13 -1.78 18.15 3.06
C LEU A 13 -0.71 18.34 4.13
N GLY A 14 -0.09 19.52 4.24
CA GLY A 14 0.89 19.84 5.28
C GLY A 14 0.34 19.77 6.71
N ARG A 15 -0.96 19.95 6.89
CA ARG A 15 -1.66 19.71 8.16
C ARG A 15 -1.92 18.24 8.45
N THR A 16 -1.45 17.35 7.59
CA THR A 16 -1.78 15.92 7.54
C THR A 16 -3.25 15.64 7.24
N GLU A 17 -3.98 16.59 6.67
CA GLU A 17 -5.40 16.49 6.31
C GLU A 17 -5.56 16.26 4.80
N GLY A 18 -6.77 16.36 4.28
CA GLY A 18 -7.07 16.22 2.86
C GLY A 18 -8.56 16.01 2.56
N ASP A 19 -9.17 16.97 1.89
CA ASP A 19 -10.51 16.86 1.31
C ASP A 19 -10.52 15.96 0.06
N THR A 20 -11.72 15.66 -0.43
CA THR A 20 -11.91 14.80 -1.61
C THR A 20 -11.21 15.32 -2.86
N ASP A 21 -11.13 16.65 -3.04
CA ASP A 21 -10.53 17.26 -4.23
C ASP A 21 -9.00 17.19 -4.19
N SER A 22 -8.41 17.55 -3.06
CA SER A 22 -6.98 17.48 -2.77
C SER A 22 -6.46 16.05 -2.89
N LEU A 23 -7.17 15.07 -2.32
CA LEU A 23 -6.83 13.66 -2.45
C LEU A 23 -7.09 13.13 -3.87
N GLY A 24 -8.15 13.61 -4.52
CA GLY A 24 -8.47 13.29 -5.91
C GLY A 24 -7.37 13.71 -6.90
N LEU A 25 -6.65 14.80 -6.63
CA LEU A 25 -5.47 15.18 -7.41
C LEU A 25 -4.35 14.15 -7.31
N LEU A 26 -4.06 13.65 -6.10
CA LEU A 26 -3.06 12.61 -5.88
C LEU A 26 -3.46 11.31 -6.59
N VAL A 27 -4.73 10.90 -6.45
CA VAL A 27 -5.27 9.71 -7.12
C VAL A 27 -5.12 9.81 -8.65
N ARG A 28 -5.52 10.93 -9.25
CA ARG A 28 -5.42 11.16 -10.71
C ARG A 28 -3.97 11.13 -11.21
N ASP A 29 -3.04 11.71 -10.46
CA ASP A 29 -1.61 11.67 -10.80
C ASP A 29 -1.08 10.23 -10.77
N GLN A 30 -1.39 9.46 -9.73
CA GLN A 30 -0.94 8.07 -9.59
C GLN A 30 -1.54 7.16 -10.67
N ASP A 31 -2.81 7.32 -10.98
CA ASP A 31 -3.48 6.59 -12.07
C ASP A 31 -2.87 6.95 -13.44
N THR A 32 -2.57 8.23 -13.68
CA THR A 32 -1.92 8.68 -14.92
C THR A 32 -0.53 8.08 -15.05
N ARG A 33 0.28 8.11 -13.98
CA ARG A 33 1.60 7.47 -13.95
C ARG A 33 1.52 5.97 -14.19
N ARG A 34 0.49 5.30 -13.66
CA ARG A 34 0.28 3.88 -13.91
C ARG A 34 0.06 3.61 -15.40
N LEU A 35 -0.76 4.39 -16.08
CA LEU A 35 -0.97 4.25 -17.53
C LEU A 35 0.31 4.53 -18.33
N VAL A 36 1.06 5.58 -17.97
CA VAL A 36 2.35 5.91 -18.61
C VAL A 36 3.37 4.79 -18.40
N LEU A 37 3.43 4.20 -17.20
CA LEU A 37 4.31 3.08 -16.89
C LEU A 37 3.97 1.85 -17.74
N LEU A 38 2.68 1.52 -17.89
CA LEU A 38 2.23 0.43 -18.75
C LEU A 38 2.57 0.69 -20.22
N ARG A 39 2.46 1.93 -20.68
CA ARG A 39 2.89 2.30 -22.03
C ARG A 39 4.40 2.16 -22.22
N ALA A 40 5.19 2.65 -21.28
CA ALA A 40 6.65 2.56 -21.31
C ALA A 40 7.12 1.09 -21.33
N LEU A 41 6.40 0.19 -20.67
CA LEU A 41 6.66 -1.25 -20.69
C LEU A 41 6.53 -1.83 -22.11
N LEU A 42 5.49 -1.46 -22.87
CA LEU A 42 5.34 -1.91 -24.25
C LEU A 42 6.46 -1.41 -25.15
N ASP A 43 6.80 -0.13 -25.02
CA ASP A 43 7.87 0.48 -25.80
C ASP A 43 9.22 -0.19 -25.45
N ALA A 44 9.47 -0.47 -24.16
CA ALA A 44 10.66 -1.20 -23.71
C ALA A 44 10.70 -2.65 -24.20
N ALA A 45 9.57 -3.36 -24.19
CA ALA A 45 9.49 -4.73 -24.69
C ALA A 45 9.75 -4.80 -26.21
N ALA A 46 9.24 -3.83 -26.97
CA ALA A 46 9.47 -3.75 -28.41
C ALA A 46 10.93 -3.39 -28.75
N ALA A 47 11.61 -2.62 -27.90
CA ALA A 47 13.01 -2.23 -28.06
C ALA A 47 14.00 -3.25 -27.46
N ALA A 48 13.52 -4.21 -26.67
CA ALA A 48 14.38 -5.19 -26.01
C ALA A 48 15.10 -6.09 -27.04
N PRO A 49 16.35 -6.50 -26.78
CA PRO A 49 17.04 -7.48 -27.61
C PRO A 49 16.23 -8.78 -27.74
N THR A 50 16.34 -9.47 -28.86
CA THR A 50 15.63 -10.75 -29.10
C THR A 50 16.05 -11.86 -28.12
N THR A 51 17.21 -11.73 -27.47
CA THR A 51 17.66 -12.60 -26.39
C THR A 51 16.93 -12.35 -25.07
N VAL A 52 16.34 -11.16 -24.90
CA VAL A 52 15.59 -10.74 -23.71
C VAL A 52 14.09 -10.89 -23.93
N CYS A 53 13.59 -10.44 -25.09
CA CYS A 53 12.21 -10.61 -25.52
C CYS A 53 12.18 -11.25 -26.93
N PRO A 54 12.21 -12.60 -27.01
CA PRO A 54 12.07 -13.30 -28.27
C PRO A 54 10.75 -12.96 -28.99
N PRO A 55 10.70 -13.01 -30.34
CA PRO A 55 9.50 -12.66 -31.09
C PRO A 55 8.20 -13.35 -30.62
N PRO A 56 8.17 -14.65 -30.28
CA PRO A 56 6.94 -15.29 -29.78
C PRO A 56 6.40 -14.69 -28.48
N LEU A 57 7.27 -14.18 -27.59
CA LEU A 57 6.83 -13.50 -26.37
C LEU A 57 6.31 -12.10 -26.66
N LEU A 58 6.95 -11.39 -27.58
CA LEU A 58 6.49 -10.08 -28.01
C LEU A 58 5.12 -10.15 -28.70
N ASP A 59 4.89 -11.17 -29.52
CA ASP A 59 3.60 -11.40 -30.17
C ASP A 59 2.52 -11.73 -29.13
N ARG A 60 2.81 -12.58 -28.14
CA ARG A 60 1.90 -12.83 -27.01
C ARG A 60 1.60 -11.56 -26.21
N LEU A 61 2.61 -10.73 -25.93
CA LEU A 61 2.43 -9.46 -25.24
C LEU A 61 1.48 -8.53 -26.01
N ARG A 62 1.59 -8.49 -27.35
CA ARG A 62 0.69 -7.71 -28.22
C ARG A 62 -0.74 -8.26 -28.22
N GLU A 63 -0.91 -9.57 -28.22
CA GLU A 63 -2.22 -10.21 -28.08
C GLU A 63 -2.88 -9.87 -26.75
N ASP A 64 -2.14 -10.02 -25.64
CA ASP A 64 -2.62 -9.68 -24.30
C ASP A 64 -2.96 -8.18 -24.18
N TRP A 65 -2.14 -7.31 -24.80
CA TRP A 65 -2.41 -5.88 -24.86
C TRP A 65 -3.67 -5.55 -25.67
N ALA A 66 -3.87 -6.20 -26.83
CA ALA A 66 -5.07 -5.99 -27.65
C ALA A 66 -6.35 -6.44 -26.92
N LEU A 67 -6.27 -7.51 -26.12
CA LEU A 67 -7.37 -7.93 -25.26
C LEU A 67 -7.67 -6.89 -24.18
N LEU A 68 -6.64 -6.31 -23.56
CA LEU A 68 -6.80 -5.24 -22.57
C LEU A 68 -7.43 -3.98 -23.20
N GLU A 69 -7.00 -3.57 -24.39
CA GLU A 69 -7.60 -2.45 -25.13
C GLU A 69 -9.05 -2.74 -25.51
N ALA A 70 -9.39 -3.98 -25.88
CA ALA A 70 -10.77 -4.38 -26.13
C ALA A 70 -11.62 -4.32 -24.86
N ALA A 71 -11.08 -4.78 -23.72
CA ALA A 71 -11.75 -4.67 -22.43
C ALA A 71 -11.98 -3.20 -22.03
N GLU A 72 -10.98 -2.33 -22.16
CA GLU A 72 -11.14 -0.90 -21.82
C GLU A 72 -12.14 -0.17 -22.74
N ARG A 73 -12.22 -0.56 -24.02
CA ARG A 73 -13.26 -0.04 -24.94
C ARG A 73 -14.66 -0.53 -24.58
N THR A 74 -14.77 -1.73 -24.01
CA THR A 74 -16.05 -2.34 -23.64
C THR A 74 -16.58 -1.73 -22.34
N ASP A 75 -15.72 -1.69 -21.32
CA ASP A 75 -15.98 -1.01 -20.06
C ASP A 75 -14.66 -0.45 -19.50
N ARG A 76 -14.51 0.87 -19.65
CA ARG A 76 -13.35 1.61 -19.19
C ARG A 76 -13.17 1.54 -17.68
N ALA A 77 -14.26 1.55 -16.91
CA ALA A 77 -14.20 1.50 -15.45
C ALA A 77 -13.75 0.11 -14.98
N ALA A 78 -14.31 -0.95 -15.56
CA ALA A 78 -13.95 -2.33 -15.26
C ALA A 78 -12.47 -2.64 -15.55
N ALA A 79 -11.96 -2.24 -16.72
CA ALA A 79 -10.55 -2.41 -17.05
C ALA A 79 -9.64 -1.63 -16.08
N ARG A 80 -10.03 -0.40 -15.74
CA ARG A 80 -9.28 0.45 -14.80
C ARG A 80 -9.27 -0.08 -13.38
N THR A 81 -10.32 -0.76 -12.91
CA THR A 81 -10.29 -1.49 -11.62
C THR A 81 -9.11 -2.46 -11.56
N VAL A 82 -8.81 -3.15 -12.67
CA VAL A 82 -7.68 -4.09 -12.74
C VAL A 82 -6.35 -3.34 -12.87
N LEU A 83 -6.23 -2.38 -13.78
CA LEU A 83 -4.97 -1.67 -14.03
C LEU A 83 -4.51 -0.80 -12.86
N PHE A 84 -5.47 -0.24 -12.12
CA PHE A 84 -5.24 0.60 -10.95
C PHE A 84 -5.27 -0.16 -9.64
N HIS A 85 -5.44 -1.50 -9.69
CA HIS A 85 -5.19 -2.37 -8.55
C HIS A 85 -3.75 -2.13 -8.05
N PRO A 86 -3.53 -1.97 -6.74
CA PRO A 86 -2.22 -1.56 -6.24
C PRO A 86 -1.08 -2.49 -6.70
N MET A 87 -1.29 -3.80 -6.73
CA MET A 87 -0.26 -4.80 -7.06
C MET A 87 0.20 -4.81 -8.52
N THR A 88 -0.57 -4.21 -9.43
CA THR A 88 -0.12 -4.01 -10.83
C THR A 88 1.10 -3.09 -10.92
N GLY A 89 1.35 -2.24 -9.93
CA GLY A 89 2.47 -1.29 -9.95
C GLY A 89 3.82 -1.92 -9.70
N PRO A 90 4.00 -2.64 -8.57
CA PRO A 90 5.20 -3.44 -8.34
C PRO A 90 5.56 -4.35 -9.51
N TRP A 91 4.57 -5.04 -10.10
CA TRP A 91 4.78 -5.84 -11.29
C TRP A 91 5.31 -5.02 -12.47
N ALA A 92 4.61 -3.94 -12.84
CA ALA A 92 4.96 -3.15 -14.01
C ALA A 92 6.35 -2.50 -13.87
N GLN A 93 6.71 -2.03 -12.68
CA GLN A 93 8.04 -1.47 -12.42
C GLN A 93 9.14 -2.54 -12.48
N ARG A 94 8.90 -3.72 -11.88
CA ARG A 94 9.84 -4.84 -11.93
C ARG A 94 10.09 -5.30 -13.36
N LEU A 95 9.02 -5.46 -14.13
CA LEU A 95 9.10 -5.86 -15.53
C LEU A 95 9.84 -4.79 -16.37
N LEU A 96 9.53 -3.51 -16.21
CA LEU A 96 10.22 -2.43 -16.91
C LEU A 96 11.73 -2.41 -16.57
N ALA A 97 12.09 -2.56 -15.29
CA ALA A 97 13.48 -2.62 -14.85
C ALA A 97 14.22 -3.84 -15.45
N GLY A 98 13.54 -4.99 -15.56
CA GLY A 98 14.10 -6.18 -16.19
C GLY A 98 14.29 -6.04 -17.70
N LEU A 99 13.36 -5.36 -18.40
CA LEU A 99 13.45 -5.11 -19.85
C LEU A 99 14.51 -4.08 -20.23
N THR A 100 14.75 -3.10 -19.36
CA THR A 100 15.71 -2.00 -19.60
C THR A 100 17.08 -2.23 -18.96
N GLY A 101 17.20 -3.26 -18.12
CA GLY A 101 18.44 -3.62 -17.44
C GLY A 101 19.48 -4.22 -18.38
N THR A 102 20.74 -4.19 -17.96
CA THR A 102 21.88 -4.77 -18.68
C THR A 102 22.14 -6.23 -18.31
N ALA A 103 21.40 -6.78 -17.35
CA ALA A 103 21.53 -8.17 -16.91
C ALA A 103 20.90 -9.12 -17.93
N ALA A 104 21.42 -10.34 -18.03
CA ALA A 104 20.83 -11.38 -18.87
C ALA A 104 19.39 -11.69 -18.40
N ALA A 105 18.49 -11.90 -19.36
CA ALA A 105 17.11 -12.25 -19.07
C ALA A 105 17.02 -13.57 -18.30
N GLY A 106 16.49 -13.51 -17.08
CA GLY A 106 16.23 -14.68 -16.24
C GLY A 106 14.83 -15.27 -16.46
N PRO A 107 14.56 -16.47 -15.92
CA PRO A 107 13.22 -17.09 -15.93
C PRO A 107 12.16 -16.21 -15.24
N GLU A 108 12.56 -15.37 -14.29
CA GLU A 108 11.66 -14.43 -13.62
C GLU A 108 11.09 -13.36 -14.57
N LEU A 109 11.90 -12.87 -15.53
CA LEU A 109 11.45 -11.86 -16.49
C LEU A 109 10.37 -12.42 -17.43
N HIS A 110 10.56 -13.65 -17.89
CA HIS A 110 9.59 -14.38 -18.71
C HIS A 110 8.27 -14.57 -17.96
N THR A 111 8.36 -14.86 -16.66
CA THR A 111 7.19 -15.00 -15.79
C THR A 111 6.46 -13.67 -15.62
N ASP A 112 7.20 -12.56 -15.49
CA ASP A 112 6.59 -11.23 -15.41
C ASP A 112 5.90 -10.82 -16.70
N LEU A 113 6.51 -11.10 -17.87
CA LEU A 113 5.89 -10.87 -19.17
C LEU A 113 4.55 -11.62 -19.29
N ALA A 114 4.53 -12.90 -18.89
CA ALA A 114 3.32 -13.73 -18.93
C ALA A 114 2.20 -13.24 -17.99
N HIS A 115 2.51 -12.42 -16.99
CA HIS A 115 1.51 -11.89 -16.07
C HIS A 115 0.59 -10.83 -16.71
N LEU A 116 1.00 -10.20 -17.82
CA LEU A 116 0.11 -9.29 -18.56
C LEU A 116 -1.16 -10.03 -19.02
N GLY A 117 -1.05 -11.28 -19.48
CA GLY A 117 -2.21 -12.08 -19.87
C GLY A 117 -3.22 -12.28 -18.73
N ALA A 118 -2.76 -12.41 -17.48
CA ALA A 118 -3.66 -12.52 -16.34
C ALA A 118 -4.39 -11.20 -16.06
N LEU A 119 -3.72 -10.05 -16.23
CA LEU A 119 -4.34 -8.72 -16.13
C LEU A 119 -5.34 -8.48 -17.26
N ALA A 120 -4.99 -8.84 -18.50
CA ALA A 120 -5.86 -8.68 -19.67
C ALA A 120 -7.11 -9.57 -19.57
N ALA A 121 -6.96 -10.83 -19.18
CA ALA A 121 -8.07 -11.75 -18.93
C ALA A 121 -8.96 -11.24 -17.79
N ALA A 122 -8.38 -10.76 -16.69
CA ALA A 122 -9.17 -10.21 -15.58
C ALA A 122 -9.96 -8.95 -16.00
N ALA A 123 -9.34 -8.07 -16.79
CA ALA A 123 -10.01 -6.88 -17.33
C ALA A 123 -11.17 -7.26 -18.27
N ALA A 124 -10.97 -8.24 -19.16
CA ALA A 124 -12.01 -8.73 -20.06
C ALA A 124 -13.20 -9.34 -19.30
N VAL A 125 -12.93 -10.18 -18.30
CA VAL A 125 -13.97 -10.78 -17.44
C VAL A 125 -14.75 -9.70 -16.68
N ARG A 126 -14.07 -8.70 -16.10
CA ARG A 126 -14.76 -7.59 -15.42
C ARG A 126 -15.58 -6.73 -16.37
N ALA A 127 -15.11 -6.55 -17.61
CA ALA A 127 -15.83 -5.83 -18.66
C ALA A 127 -16.95 -6.67 -19.32
N ALA A 128 -17.20 -7.89 -18.84
CA ALA A 128 -18.12 -8.85 -19.43
C ALA A 128 -17.86 -9.14 -20.91
N LEU A 129 -16.60 -9.01 -21.36
CA LEU A 129 -16.16 -9.25 -22.74
C LEU A 129 -15.85 -10.74 -22.93
N PRO A 130 -16.54 -11.46 -23.84
CA PRO A 130 -16.20 -12.84 -24.14
C PRO A 130 -14.76 -12.97 -24.63
N CYS A 131 -13.99 -13.87 -24.04
CA CYS A 131 -12.58 -14.02 -24.37
C CYS A 131 -12.06 -15.45 -24.15
N THR A 132 -10.96 -15.77 -24.80
CA THR A 132 -10.10 -16.90 -24.48
C THR A 132 -8.70 -16.41 -24.21
N ALA A 133 -8.03 -16.92 -23.18
CA ALA A 133 -6.67 -16.54 -22.83
C ALA A 133 -5.84 -17.78 -22.50
N ARG A 134 -4.56 -17.72 -22.88
CA ARG A 134 -3.55 -18.69 -22.47
C ARG A 134 -2.74 -18.08 -21.34
N LEU A 135 -2.84 -18.67 -20.17
CA LEU A 135 -2.24 -18.19 -18.93
C LEU A 135 -1.21 -19.19 -18.41
N THR A 136 -0.51 -18.83 -17.34
CA THR A 136 0.51 -19.67 -16.74
C THR A 136 0.36 -19.65 -15.22
N ALA A 137 0.10 -20.81 -14.64
CA ALA A 137 0.14 -21.00 -13.19
C ALA A 137 1.59 -21.07 -12.72
N ARG A 138 1.86 -20.49 -11.55
CA ARG A 138 3.18 -20.47 -10.92
C ARG A 138 3.07 -20.66 -9.42
N GLU A 139 4.04 -21.36 -8.83
CA GLU A 139 4.06 -21.66 -7.40
C GLU A 139 2.75 -22.29 -6.93
N GLY A 140 2.18 -23.16 -7.76
CA GLY A 140 0.92 -23.84 -7.48
C GLY A 140 -0.34 -22.98 -7.65
N LEU A 141 -0.23 -21.78 -8.24
CA LEU A 141 -1.32 -20.81 -8.32
C LEU A 141 -1.41 -20.06 -9.66
N LEU A 142 -2.60 -20.00 -10.24
CA LEU A 142 -2.96 -19.00 -11.25
C LEU A 142 -3.72 -17.86 -10.56
N SER A 143 -3.08 -16.71 -10.40
CA SER A 143 -3.71 -15.50 -9.87
C SER A 143 -4.35 -14.68 -10.99
N LEU A 144 -5.62 -14.29 -10.82
CA LEU A 144 -6.38 -13.41 -11.70
C LEU A 144 -6.66 -12.12 -10.92
N PRO A 145 -5.85 -11.05 -11.12
CA PRO A 145 -5.91 -9.85 -10.29
C PRO A 145 -7.33 -9.32 -10.15
N THR A 146 -7.72 -8.97 -8.92
CA THR A 146 -9.06 -8.53 -8.50
C THR A 146 -10.19 -9.55 -8.60
N LEU A 147 -10.01 -10.72 -9.24
CA LEU A 147 -11.06 -11.72 -9.42
C LEU A 147 -10.95 -12.89 -8.43
N GLY A 148 -9.74 -13.42 -8.27
CA GLY A 148 -9.45 -14.58 -7.42
C GLY A 148 -8.23 -15.33 -7.92
N ALA A 149 -8.10 -16.57 -7.50
CA ALA A 149 -7.02 -17.44 -7.97
C ALA A 149 -7.46 -18.90 -8.05
N VAL A 150 -6.70 -19.70 -8.79
CA VAL A 150 -6.91 -21.14 -8.91
C VAL A 150 -5.67 -21.89 -8.46
N ARG A 151 -5.83 -22.85 -7.56
CA ARG A 151 -4.79 -23.84 -7.24
C ARG A 151 -4.61 -24.75 -8.45
N ALA A 152 -3.43 -24.69 -9.06
CA ALA A 152 -3.08 -25.43 -10.26
C ALA A 152 -1.58 -25.75 -10.26
N ALA A 153 -1.19 -26.91 -10.79
CA ALA A 153 0.22 -27.21 -11.00
C ALA A 153 0.85 -26.17 -11.95
N ASP A 154 2.14 -25.93 -11.78
CA ASP A 154 2.89 -24.99 -12.61
C ASP A 154 2.81 -25.38 -14.09
N GLY A 155 2.55 -24.40 -14.95
CA GLY A 155 2.43 -24.64 -16.39
C GLY A 155 1.24 -23.92 -17.04
N PRO A 156 0.93 -24.28 -18.29
CA PRO A 156 -0.10 -23.59 -19.07
C PRO A 156 -1.51 -23.86 -18.52
N VAL A 157 -2.33 -22.83 -18.55
CA VAL A 157 -3.75 -22.88 -18.19
C VAL A 157 -4.55 -22.16 -19.27
N GLU A 158 -5.59 -22.80 -19.78
CA GLU A 158 -6.53 -22.14 -20.69
C GLU A 158 -7.70 -21.56 -19.90
N LEU A 159 -8.07 -20.33 -20.22
CA LEU A 159 -9.24 -19.64 -19.68
C LEU A 159 -10.18 -19.29 -20.83
N ALA A 160 -11.46 -19.57 -20.66
CA ALA A 160 -12.52 -19.08 -21.54
C ALA A 160 -13.59 -18.40 -20.68
N TYR A 161 -14.08 -17.25 -21.12
CA TYR A 161 -15.17 -16.54 -20.45
C TYR A 161 -16.29 -16.25 -21.46
N THR A 162 -17.52 -16.61 -21.09
CA THR A 162 -18.72 -16.38 -21.89
C THR A 162 -19.94 -16.31 -20.99
N GLN A 163 -20.87 -15.38 -21.26
CA GLN A 163 -22.17 -15.28 -20.57
C GLN A 163 -22.09 -15.31 -19.04
N GLY A 164 -21.10 -14.65 -18.43
CA GLY A 164 -20.94 -14.61 -16.97
C GLY A 164 -20.31 -15.85 -16.35
N GLU A 165 -19.83 -16.80 -17.16
CA GLU A 165 -19.15 -18.01 -16.70
C GLU A 165 -17.74 -18.08 -17.26
N MET A 166 -16.78 -18.32 -16.35
CA MET A 166 -15.38 -18.53 -16.64
C MET A 166 -15.06 -20.02 -16.49
N THR A 167 -14.61 -20.67 -17.57
CA THR A 167 -14.09 -22.03 -17.55
C THR A 167 -12.57 -21.99 -17.56
N ILE A 168 -11.94 -22.63 -16.57
CA ILE A 168 -10.48 -22.71 -16.42
C ILE A 168 -10.05 -24.16 -16.60
N ARG A 169 -9.07 -24.40 -17.47
CA ARG A 169 -8.51 -25.72 -17.82
C ARG A 169 -7.02 -25.78 -17.51
N PRO A 170 -6.62 -26.21 -16.30
CA PRO A 170 -5.21 -26.47 -16.00
C PRO A 170 -4.70 -27.69 -16.77
N GLY A 171 -3.44 -27.65 -17.22
CA GLY A 171 -2.82 -28.80 -17.87
C GLY A 171 -2.84 -30.06 -17.00
N GLY A 172 -3.40 -31.16 -17.52
CA GLY A 172 -3.44 -32.45 -16.82
C GLY A 172 -4.45 -32.54 -15.67
N ALA A 173 -5.36 -31.57 -15.51
CA ALA A 173 -6.42 -31.59 -14.50
C ALA A 173 -7.81 -31.34 -15.12
N PRO A 174 -8.91 -31.77 -14.47
CA PRO A 174 -10.26 -31.46 -14.94
C PRO A 174 -10.53 -29.95 -14.98
N PRO A 175 -11.35 -29.47 -15.94
CA PRO A 175 -11.81 -28.09 -15.96
C PRO A 175 -12.56 -27.73 -14.67
N LEU A 176 -12.57 -26.45 -14.32
CA LEU A 176 -13.48 -25.87 -13.32
C LEU A 176 -14.25 -24.70 -13.91
N SER A 177 -15.45 -24.49 -13.39
CA SER A 177 -16.31 -23.35 -13.71
C SER A 177 -16.37 -22.38 -12.54
N VAL A 178 -16.28 -21.09 -12.86
CA VAL A 178 -16.38 -19.97 -11.91
C VAL A 178 -17.41 -18.99 -12.46
N ARG A 179 -18.39 -18.62 -11.66
CA ARG A 179 -19.49 -17.73 -12.05
C ARG A 179 -19.23 -16.31 -11.55
N ALA A 180 -19.44 -15.34 -12.43
CA ALA A 180 -19.50 -13.94 -12.07
C ALA A 180 -20.83 -13.62 -11.37
N LEU A 181 -20.77 -12.94 -10.24
CA LEU A 181 -21.93 -12.47 -9.49
C LEU A 181 -22.25 -11.00 -9.83
N PRO A 182 -23.49 -10.53 -9.61
CA PRO A 182 -23.88 -9.15 -9.93
C PRO A 182 -23.09 -8.07 -9.18
N ASP A 183 -22.51 -8.40 -8.03
CA ASP A 183 -21.64 -7.51 -7.24
C ASP A 183 -20.18 -7.47 -7.77
N GLY A 184 -19.90 -8.16 -8.87
CA GLY A 184 -18.59 -8.22 -9.50
C GLY A 184 -17.61 -9.20 -8.83
N THR A 185 -18.07 -9.99 -7.85
CA THR A 185 -17.29 -11.08 -7.25
C THR A 185 -17.42 -12.38 -8.06
N MET A 186 -16.54 -13.33 -7.78
CA MET A 186 -16.44 -14.60 -8.52
C MET A 186 -16.64 -15.77 -7.55
N SER A 187 -17.53 -16.69 -7.91
CA SER A 187 -17.93 -17.83 -7.07
C SER A 187 -17.76 -19.16 -7.78
N SER A 188 -17.27 -20.16 -7.06
CA SER A 188 -17.22 -21.55 -7.52
C SER A 188 -17.38 -22.48 -6.31
N ALA A 189 -18.00 -23.64 -6.54
CA ALA A 189 -18.04 -24.73 -5.56
C ALA A 189 -16.76 -25.60 -5.61
N ASP A 190 -15.90 -25.41 -6.62
CA ASP A 190 -14.65 -26.15 -6.75
C ASP A 190 -13.64 -25.65 -5.70
N PRO A 191 -13.09 -26.53 -4.83
CA PRO A 191 -12.18 -26.12 -3.76
C PRO A 191 -10.83 -25.60 -4.27
N ARG A 192 -10.52 -25.77 -5.57
CA ARG A 192 -9.34 -25.17 -6.19
C ARG A 192 -9.50 -23.66 -6.40
N TRP A 193 -10.72 -23.15 -6.43
CA TRP A 193 -11.00 -21.71 -6.53
C TRP A 193 -10.77 -21.01 -5.20
N LEU A 194 -9.99 -19.93 -5.23
CA LEU A 194 -9.74 -19.05 -4.10
C LEU A 194 -10.35 -17.68 -4.41
N PRO A 195 -11.43 -17.27 -3.74
CA PRO A 195 -12.04 -15.96 -3.97
C PRO A 195 -11.18 -14.85 -3.37
N VAL A 196 -11.20 -13.66 -3.99
CA VAL A 196 -10.70 -12.44 -3.32
C VAL A 196 -11.69 -12.07 -2.22
N LEU A 197 -11.20 -11.86 -1.01
CA LEU A 197 -12.06 -11.35 0.05
C LEU A 197 -12.26 -9.87 -0.06
N ILE A 198 -13.46 -9.46 0.31
CA ILE A 198 -13.91 -8.10 0.21
C ILE A 198 -14.41 -7.67 1.59
N LEU A 199 -13.70 -6.72 2.20
CA LEU A 199 -14.16 -6.05 3.40
C LEU A 199 -15.17 -4.96 3.00
N PRO A 200 -16.23 -4.73 3.80
CA PRO A 200 -17.19 -3.66 3.53
C PRO A 200 -16.52 -2.30 3.36
N ALA A 201 -17.14 -1.43 2.57
CA ALA A 201 -16.66 -0.06 2.39
C ALA A 201 -16.53 0.67 3.74
N VAL A 202 -15.47 1.46 3.91
CA VAL A 202 -15.24 2.26 5.13
C VAL A 202 -16.35 3.29 5.35
N LEU A 203 -16.95 3.78 4.26
CA LEU A 203 -18.07 4.72 4.28
C LEU A 203 -19.13 4.31 3.26
N PRO A 204 -20.42 4.64 3.51
CA PRO A 204 -21.45 4.54 2.49
C PRO A 204 -21.05 5.31 1.21
N GLY A 205 -21.14 4.65 0.05
CA GLY A 205 -20.77 5.24 -1.24
C GLY A 205 -19.29 5.09 -1.63
N ALA A 206 -18.42 4.66 -0.70
CA ALA A 206 -17.07 4.23 -1.06
C ALA A 206 -17.07 2.81 -1.62
N GLY A 207 -16.00 2.46 -2.36
CA GLY A 207 -15.77 1.10 -2.81
C GLY A 207 -15.46 0.16 -1.65
N PRO A 208 -15.75 -1.15 -1.78
CA PRO A 208 -15.31 -2.11 -0.78
C PRO A 208 -13.78 -2.29 -0.84
N VAL A 209 -13.19 -2.85 0.22
CA VAL A 209 -11.74 -2.97 0.37
C VAL A 209 -11.32 -4.43 0.24
N PRO A 210 -10.71 -4.84 -0.88
CA PRO A 210 -10.14 -6.18 -1.03
C PRO A 210 -9.09 -6.46 0.05
N LEU A 211 -9.18 -7.61 0.69
CA LEU A 211 -8.09 -8.20 1.47
C LEU A 211 -7.34 -9.16 0.54
N ASP A 212 -6.29 -8.65 -0.09
CA ASP A 212 -5.55 -9.32 -1.15
C ASP A 212 -4.46 -10.23 -0.58
N ASP A 213 -4.80 -11.50 -0.38
CA ASP A 213 -3.90 -12.60 -0.02
C ASP A 213 -3.51 -13.48 -1.22
N LEU A 214 -3.84 -13.08 -2.45
CA LEU A 214 -3.71 -13.91 -3.66
C LEU A 214 -2.75 -13.34 -4.72
N ASP A 215 -2.48 -12.04 -4.74
CA ASP A 215 -1.59 -11.45 -5.74
C ASP A 215 -0.11 -11.83 -5.51
N PRO A 216 0.61 -12.33 -6.52
CA PRO A 216 2.00 -12.77 -6.39
C PRO A 216 3.01 -11.63 -6.14
N TYR A 217 2.65 -10.36 -6.35
CA TYR A 217 3.52 -9.20 -6.15
C TYR A 217 3.30 -8.49 -4.81
N ARG A 218 2.51 -9.06 -3.89
CA ARG A 218 2.21 -8.53 -2.53
C ARG A 218 3.44 -8.01 -1.78
N THR A 219 4.39 -8.90 -1.51
CA THR A 219 5.59 -8.61 -0.71
C THR A 219 6.89 -8.73 -1.49
N ARG A 220 6.86 -9.27 -2.71
CA ARG A 220 8.08 -9.43 -3.52
C ARG A 220 8.77 -8.09 -3.77
N GLY A 221 10.07 -8.06 -3.52
CA GLY A 221 10.92 -6.90 -3.76
C GLY A 221 10.66 -5.73 -2.81
N THR A 222 9.90 -5.94 -1.72
CA THR A 222 9.67 -4.90 -0.70
C THR A 222 10.87 -4.71 0.22
N GLY A 223 11.74 -5.72 0.33
CA GLY A 223 12.78 -5.76 1.36
C GLY A 223 12.23 -6.02 2.76
N LEU A 224 10.91 -6.25 2.91
CA LEU A 224 10.28 -6.67 4.17
C LEU A 224 10.88 -7.99 4.66
N GLU A 225 11.37 -8.83 3.75
CA GLU A 225 12.05 -10.08 4.07
C GLU A 225 13.31 -9.83 4.93
N ARG A 226 13.99 -8.69 4.74
CA ARG A 226 15.17 -8.28 5.53
C ARG A 226 14.82 -7.97 6.99
N HIS A 227 13.54 -7.71 7.26
CA HIS A 227 12.99 -7.46 8.57
C HIS A 227 12.18 -8.66 9.10
N GLY A 228 12.31 -9.83 8.45
CA GLY A 228 11.60 -11.06 8.80
C GLY A 228 10.10 -11.03 8.49
N LEU A 229 9.64 -10.02 7.76
CA LEU A 229 8.22 -9.83 7.42
C LEU A 229 7.93 -10.50 6.08
N SER A 230 6.99 -11.44 6.08
CA SER A 230 6.52 -12.14 4.87
C SER A 230 5.03 -11.89 4.66
N ALA A 231 4.56 -12.08 3.42
CA ALA A 231 3.12 -12.20 3.17
C ALA A 231 2.54 -13.31 4.06
N ALA A 232 1.29 -13.17 4.48
CA ALA A 232 0.58 -14.31 5.04
C ALA A 232 0.55 -15.42 3.97
N THR A 233 1.04 -16.61 4.32
CA THR A 233 1.17 -17.73 3.37
C THR A 233 -0.20 -18.23 2.92
N HIS A 234 -1.18 -18.17 3.81
CA HIS A 234 -2.59 -18.41 3.54
C HIS A 234 -3.43 -17.82 4.68
N ILE A 235 -4.53 -17.14 4.36
CA ILE A 235 -5.54 -16.79 5.37
C ILE A 235 -6.60 -17.89 5.36
N ASP A 236 -6.76 -18.61 6.47
CA ASP A 236 -7.85 -19.57 6.63
C ASP A 236 -9.17 -18.88 7.03
N ASP A 237 -10.30 -19.58 6.97
CA ASP A 237 -11.61 -19.01 7.27
C ASP A 237 -11.71 -18.36 8.67
N HIS A 238 -10.94 -18.85 9.64
CA HIS A 238 -10.90 -18.29 10.99
C HIS A 238 -10.19 -16.93 10.99
N GLU A 239 -9.03 -16.81 10.35
CA GLU A 239 -8.34 -15.54 10.18
C GLU A 239 -9.17 -14.56 9.34
N ARG A 240 -9.88 -15.04 8.30
CA ARG A 240 -10.82 -14.22 7.49
C ARG A 240 -11.90 -13.60 8.37
N LYS A 241 -12.51 -14.40 9.25
CA LYS A 241 -13.50 -13.92 10.22
C LYS A 241 -12.89 -12.90 11.18
N ALA A 242 -11.69 -13.16 11.71
CA ALA A 242 -11.01 -12.24 12.63
C ALA A 242 -10.68 -10.87 11.98
N TRP A 243 -10.29 -10.86 10.70
CA TRP A 243 -10.09 -9.61 9.95
C TRP A 243 -11.40 -8.84 9.79
N THR A 244 -12.48 -9.53 9.42
CA THR A 244 -13.81 -8.93 9.23
C THR A 244 -14.36 -8.34 10.53
N GLU A 245 -14.23 -9.08 11.64
CA GLU A 245 -14.64 -8.62 12.97
C GLU A 245 -13.84 -7.38 13.39
N SER A 246 -12.52 -7.38 13.18
CA SER A 246 -11.68 -6.22 13.49
C SER A 246 -12.04 -5.00 12.64
N TRP A 247 -12.28 -5.22 11.34
CA TRP A 247 -12.67 -4.20 10.37
C TRP A 247 -13.99 -3.52 10.73
N SER A 248 -14.97 -4.28 11.22
CA SER A 248 -16.31 -3.76 11.56
C SER A 248 -16.30 -2.62 12.60
N GLY A 249 -15.24 -2.54 13.42
CA GLY A 249 -15.06 -1.47 14.42
C GLY A 249 -14.22 -0.27 13.95
N VAL A 250 -13.72 -0.25 12.71
CA VAL A 250 -12.76 0.77 12.24
C VAL A 250 -13.41 2.11 11.95
N GLU A 251 -14.53 2.11 11.23
CA GLU A 251 -15.26 3.31 10.79
C GLU A 251 -15.56 4.31 11.93
N PRO A 252 -16.18 3.91 13.07
CA PRO A 252 -16.44 4.86 14.15
C PRO A 252 -15.16 5.39 14.80
N LEU A 253 -14.06 4.63 14.76
CA LEU A 253 -12.79 5.03 15.35
C LEU A 253 -12.02 5.99 14.44
N LEU A 254 -12.08 5.82 13.12
CA LEU A 254 -11.60 6.82 12.17
C LEU A 254 -12.36 8.14 12.32
N ARG A 255 -13.69 8.09 12.51
CA ARG A 255 -14.52 9.29 12.74
C ARG A 255 -14.07 10.10 13.95
N VAL A 256 -13.65 9.43 15.03
CA VAL A 256 -13.09 10.11 16.21
C VAL A 256 -11.84 10.91 15.86
N GLY A 257 -11.07 10.48 14.86
CA GLY A 257 -9.94 11.21 14.28
C GLY A 257 -10.30 12.43 13.45
N GLY A 258 -11.59 12.66 13.14
CA GLY A 258 -12.10 13.72 12.27
C GLY A 258 -12.57 13.18 10.90
N GLU A 259 -13.49 13.92 10.27
CA GLU A 259 -14.09 13.55 8.96
C GLU A 259 -13.04 13.42 7.83
N HIS A 260 -11.92 14.12 7.94
CA HIS A 260 -10.81 13.98 6.99
C HIS A 260 -10.18 12.57 7.04
N ARG A 261 -10.17 11.88 8.19
CA ARG A 261 -9.65 10.50 8.29
C ARG A 261 -10.55 9.49 7.60
N LEU A 262 -11.86 9.70 7.67
CA LEU A 262 -12.82 8.93 6.91
C LEU A 262 -12.66 9.18 5.40
N THR A 263 -12.52 10.46 5.02
CA THR A 263 -12.29 10.85 3.62
C THR A 263 -11.00 10.25 3.07
N GLU A 264 -9.91 10.28 3.83
CA GLU A 264 -8.63 9.64 3.48
C GLU A 264 -8.80 8.14 3.23
N ALA A 265 -9.45 7.43 4.15
CA ALA A 265 -9.69 6.00 3.99
C ALA A 265 -10.59 5.70 2.78
N ALA A 266 -11.65 6.48 2.56
CA ALA A 266 -12.56 6.28 1.43
C ALA A 266 -11.91 6.57 0.07
N VAL A 267 -10.99 7.53 -0.01
CA VAL A 267 -10.37 7.97 -1.29
C VAL A 267 -9.07 7.24 -1.59
N LEU A 268 -8.24 6.96 -0.58
CA LEU A 268 -6.88 6.45 -0.79
C LEU A 268 -6.76 4.93 -0.59
N LEU A 269 -7.58 4.31 0.27
CA LEU A 269 -7.47 2.88 0.53
C LEU A 269 -8.10 2.07 -0.60
N ARG A 270 -7.26 1.32 -1.33
CA ARG A 270 -7.66 0.48 -2.46
C ARG A 270 -7.61 -1.00 -2.14
N CYS A 271 -6.70 -1.43 -1.25
CA CYS A 271 -6.70 -2.80 -0.72
C CYS A 271 -5.92 -2.89 0.60
N LEU A 272 -6.17 -3.97 1.32
CA LEU A 272 -5.35 -4.44 2.43
C LEU A 272 -4.57 -5.68 1.97
N VAL A 273 -3.28 -5.72 2.28
CA VAL A 273 -2.42 -6.86 2.02
C VAL A 273 -2.00 -7.46 3.36
N PRO A 274 -2.45 -8.67 3.69
CA PRO A 274 -2.15 -9.27 4.98
C PRO A 274 -0.71 -9.77 5.05
N LEU A 275 -0.04 -9.42 6.15
CA LEU A 275 1.29 -9.90 6.48
C LEU A 275 1.23 -11.00 7.54
N GLY A 276 2.18 -11.93 7.49
CA GLY A 276 2.41 -12.89 8.56
C GLY A 276 2.88 -12.18 9.84
N PRO A 277 2.72 -12.82 11.01
CA PRO A 277 3.25 -12.28 12.25
C PRO A 277 4.80 -12.23 12.18
N PRO A 278 5.43 -11.16 12.71
CA PRO A 278 6.89 -11.08 12.73
C PRO A 278 7.52 -12.19 13.58
N PRO A 279 8.78 -12.58 13.29
CA PRO A 279 9.51 -13.58 14.06
C PRO A 279 9.68 -13.14 15.53
N GLY A 280 9.51 -14.07 16.48
CA GLY A 280 9.63 -13.80 17.92
C GLY A 280 8.33 -13.48 18.65
N SER A 281 7.20 -13.45 17.92
CA SER A 281 5.83 -13.37 18.47
C SER A 281 5.37 -14.72 19.05
N GLY A 282 6.09 -15.26 20.04
CA GLY A 282 5.69 -16.47 20.77
C GLY A 282 4.69 -16.19 21.89
N PRO A 283 4.01 -17.21 22.46
CA PRO A 283 3.03 -17.04 23.54
C PRO A 283 3.61 -16.36 24.80
N ASP A 284 4.93 -16.44 25.01
CA ASP A 284 5.62 -15.85 26.17
C ASP A 284 6.43 -14.57 25.83
N GLY A 285 6.36 -14.09 24.57
CA GLY A 285 7.13 -12.96 24.05
C GLY A 285 6.50 -11.61 24.38
N ARG A 286 7.11 -10.86 25.31
CA ARG A 286 6.66 -9.52 25.71
C ARG A 286 6.75 -8.51 24.57
N GLY A 287 5.65 -8.40 23.82
CA GLY A 287 5.33 -7.35 22.86
C GLY A 287 4.54 -7.90 21.67
N ALA A 288 3.33 -7.39 21.43
CA ALA A 288 2.63 -7.64 20.16
C ALA A 288 3.41 -6.93 19.06
N ALA A 289 4.30 -7.64 18.38
CA ALA A 289 5.01 -7.11 17.24
C ALA A 289 3.99 -6.97 16.09
N HIS A 290 3.34 -5.81 16.03
CA HIS A 290 2.51 -5.39 14.92
C HIS A 290 3.42 -4.81 13.84
N CYS A 291 3.28 -5.31 12.62
CA CYS A 291 3.93 -4.74 11.45
C CYS A 291 2.90 -4.22 10.45
N SER A 292 3.21 -3.06 9.88
CA SER A 292 2.50 -2.49 8.76
C SER A 292 3.48 -1.77 7.84
N GLY A 293 3.06 -1.51 6.61
CA GLY A 293 3.84 -0.74 5.67
C GLY A 293 3.07 -0.33 4.44
N THR A 294 3.65 0.64 3.74
CA THR A 294 3.18 1.16 2.47
C THR A 294 4.28 0.99 1.42
N ARG A 295 3.88 0.79 0.17
CA ARG A 295 4.80 0.75 -0.98
C ARG A 295 4.45 1.88 -1.94
N ARG A 296 5.47 2.60 -2.43
CA ARG A 296 5.25 3.71 -3.37
C ARG A 296 4.67 3.21 -4.69
N GLU A 297 5.08 2.02 -5.08
CA GLU A 297 4.71 1.41 -6.35
C GLU A 297 3.26 0.87 -6.30
N ALA A 298 2.80 0.50 -5.10
CA ALA A 298 1.46 -0.01 -4.84
C ALA A 298 0.57 1.03 -4.16
N PHE A 299 0.39 2.18 -4.83
CA PHE A 299 -0.46 3.26 -4.34
C PHE A 299 -1.84 2.76 -3.89
N GLY A 300 -2.20 3.07 -2.65
CA GLY A 300 -3.47 2.67 -2.01
C GLY A 300 -3.49 1.28 -1.38
N ALA A 301 -2.40 0.53 -1.41
CA ALA A 301 -2.26 -0.69 -0.61
C ALA A 301 -1.75 -0.38 0.81
N VAL A 302 -2.43 -0.92 1.82
CA VAL A 302 -1.92 -0.99 3.18
C VAL A 302 -1.52 -2.42 3.50
N LEU A 303 -0.23 -2.66 3.72
CA LEU A 303 0.27 -3.95 4.15
C LEU A 303 0.21 -3.99 5.67
N SER A 304 -0.38 -5.03 6.26
CA SER A 304 -0.52 -5.11 7.72
C SER A 304 -0.62 -6.55 8.21
N SER A 305 0.11 -6.87 9.27
CA SER A 305 -0.29 -7.97 10.17
C SER A 305 -1.64 -7.62 10.80
N LYS A 306 -2.44 -8.62 11.18
CA LYS A 306 -3.77 -8.36 11.77
C LYS A 306 -3.63 -7.54 13.06
N PRO A 307 -4.20 -6.32 13.13
CA PRO A 307 -4.15 -5.54 14.36
C PRO A 307 -4.85 -6.25 15.52
N ALA A 308 -4.38 -6.00 16.74
CA ALA A 308 -4.90 -6.64 17.96
C ALA A 308 -6.29 -6.12 18.34
N THR A 309 -6.59 -4.86 18.02
CA THR A 309 -7.88 -4.22 18.30
C THR A 309 -8.31 -3.31 17.14
N PRO A 310 -9.61 -3.00 17.01
CA PRO A 310 -10.09 -2.03 16.02
C PRO A 310 -9.45 -0.64 16.15
N ALA A 311 -9.10 -0.21 17.38
CA ALA A 311 -8.42 1.07 17.61
C ALA A 311 -7.00 1.08 17.03
N TYR A 312 -6.25 -0.02 17.20
CA TYR A 312 -4.97 -0.17 16.54
C TYR A 312 -5.12 -0.26 15.03
N PHE A 313 -6.15 -0.95 14.53
CA PHE A 313 -6.43 -0.99 13.09
C PHE A 313 -6.68 0.40 12.51
N ALA A 314 -7.58 1.19 13.12
CA ALA A 314 -7.82 2.56 12.70
C ALA A 314 -6.52 3.40 12.72
N SER A 315 -5.69 3.27 13.77
CA SER A 315 -4.39 3.97 13.84
C SER A 315 -3.41 3.50 12.75
N THR A 316 -3.40 2.20 12.40
CA THR A 316 -2.59 1.66 11.31
C THR A 316 -3.01 2.27 9.98
N LEU A 317 -4.32 2.37 9.70
CA LEU A 317 -4.80 3.05 8.51
C LEU A 317 -4.39 4.52 8.48
N VAL A 318 -4.53 5.25 9.59
CA VAL A 318 -4.08 6.66 9.67
C VAL A 318 -2.59 6.77 9.34
N HIS A 319 -1.76 5.90 9.92
CA HIS A 319 -0.31 5.87 9.69
C HIS A 319 0.03 5.61 8.22
N GLU A 320 -0.46 4.50 7.66
CA GLU A 320 -0.06 4.03 6.34
C GLU A 320 -0.65 4.90 5.21
N LEU A 321 -1.85 5.45 5.41
CA LEU A 321 -2.42 6.41 4.46
C LEU A 321 -1.66 7.74 4.45
N GLN A 322 -1.03 8.15 5.57
CA GLN A 322 -0.11 9.30 5.52
C GLN A 322 1.14 9.02 4.69
N HIS A 323 1.71 7.82 4.78
CA HIS A 323 2.82 7.43 3.91
C HIS A 323 2.40 7.41 2.44
N THR A 324 1.22 6.86 2.15
CA THR A 324 0.63 6.86 0.80
C THR A 324 0.48 8.29 0.28
N LYS A 325 -0.05 9.19 1.10
CA LYS A 325 -0.30 10.59 0.74
C LYS A 325 0.99 11.35 0.45
N LEU A 326 1.97 11.30 1.35
CA LEU A 326 3.23 12.01 1.15
C LEU A 326 4.05 11.43 0.00
N ALA A 327 4.01 10.10 -0.21
CA ALA A 327 4.65 9.46 -1.35
C ALA A 327 4.03 9.93 -2.69
N ALA A 328 2.70 9.98 -2.78
CA ALA A 328 2.02 10.48 -3.96
C ALA A 328 2.30 11.98 -4.21
N LEU A 329 2.30 12.80 -3.16
CA LEU A 329 2.66 14.21 -3.26
C LEU A 329 4.10 14.39 -3.76
N GLY A 330 5.05 13.63 -3.20
CA GLY A 330 6.47 13.66 -3.60
C GLY A 330 6.72 13.17 -5.03
N ALA A 331 5.83 12.32 -5.57
CA ALA A 331 5.86 11.94 -6.98
C ALA A 331 5.34 13.07 -7.89
N LEU A 332 4.31 13.80 -7.44
CA LEU A 332 3.69 14.91 -8.18
C LEU A 332 4.57 16.17 -8.20
N VAL A 333 5.17 16.53 -7.06
CA VAL A 333 6.09 17.67 -6.93
C VAL A 333 7.30 17.30 -6.08
N ARG A 334 8.47 17.83 -6.45
CA ARG A 334 9.69 17.64 -5.67
C ARG A 334 9.61 18.48 -4.38
N LEU A 335 9.75 17.84 -3.22
CA LEU A 335 9.68 18.51 -1.91
C LEU A 335 11.05 18.91 -1.34
N HIS A 336 12.13 18.26 -1.78
CA HIS A 336 13.49 18.57 -1.35
C HIS A 336 14.57 18.13 -2.36
N HIS A 337 15.79 18.60 -2.13
CA HIS A 337 17.00 18.26 -2.88
C HIS A 337 18.03 17.45 -2.09
N GLU A 338 17.73 17.06 -0.84
CA GLU A 338 18.58 16.18 -0.03
C GLU A 338 18.92 14.86 -0.75
N ASP A 339 20.13 14.36 -0.53
CA ASP A 339 20.57 13.06 -1.03
C ASP A 339 19.90 11.88 -0.27
N ALA A 340 20.15 10.66 -0.75
CA ALA A 340 19.62 9.45 -0.14
C ALA A 340 20.50 8.88 0.99
N THR A 341 21.51 9.62 1.45
CA THR A 341 22.46 9.11 2.44
C THR A 341 21.79 9.01 3.81
N PRO A 342 21.78 7.82 4.44
CA PRO A 342 21.15 7.65 5.74
C PRO A 342 22.02 8.27 6.84
N ARG A 343 21.57 9.39 7.42
CA ARG A 343 22.33 10.15 8.45
C ARG A 343 21.47 10.68 9.61
N HIS A 344 20.16 10.64 9.49
CA HIS A 344 19.28 11.29 10.45
C HIS A 344 18.80 10.33 11.54
N PHE A 345 18.80 10.80 12.78
CA PHE A 345 18.15 10.11 13.89
C PHE A 345 16.62 10.14 13.74
N ALA A 346 15.97 9.01 13.94
CA ALA A 346 14.52 8.90 14.00
C ALA A 346 14.10 8.03 15.21
N PRO A 347 13.29 8.54 16.15
CA PRO A 347 12.96 7.83 17.39
C PRO A 347 12.24 6.47 17.25
N TRP A 348 11.72 6.15 16.07
CA TRP A 348 10.99 4.90 15.78
C TRP A 348 11.85 3.83 15.09
N ARG A 349 13.14 4.10 14.81
CA ARG A 349 14.07 3.14 14.19
C ARG A 349 15.46 3.23 14.80
N SER A 350 16.19 2.12 14.77
CA SER A 350 17.56 2.04 15.28
C SER A 350 18.63 2.41 14.26
N ASP A 351 18.33 2.27 12.97
CA ASP A 351 19.22 2.64 11.86
C ASP A 351 19.08 4.11 11.47
N PRO A 352 20.14 4.76 10.95
CA PRO A 352 20.07 6.11 10.41
C PRO A 352 19.10 6.19 9.23
N ARG A 353 18.36 7.29 9.13
CA ARG A 353 17.37 7.50 8.08
C ARG A 353 17.89 8.47 7.00
N PRO A 354 17.59 8.23 5.71
CA PRO A 354 17.70 9.28 4.71
C PRO A 354 16.67 10.38 5.00
N PHE A 355 16.87 11.59 4.47
CA PHE A 355 15.99 12.74 4.74
C PHE A 355 14.53 12.44 4.38
N ASP A 356 14.30 11.85 3.21
CA ASP A 356 12.97 11.42 2.76
C ASP A 356 12.31 10.43 3.75
N GLY A 357 13.08 9.49 4.30
CA GLY A 357 12.62 8.55 5.32
C GLY A 357 12.33 9.21 6.68
N LEU A 358 13.01 10.31 7.01
CA LEU A 358 12.74 11.14 8.19
C LEU A 358 11.44 11.93 7.99
N PHE A 359 11.27 12.56 6.81
CA PHE A 359 10.11 13.35 6.45
C PHE A 359 8.83 12.50 6.47
N GLN A 360 8.87 11.33 5.82
CA GLN A 360 7.79 10.34 5.85
C GLN A 360 7.36 9.97 7.26
N GLY A 361 8.32 9.67 8.15
CA GLY A 361 8.00 9.29 9.52
C GLY A 361 7.47 10.46 10.36
N ALA A 362 8.03 11.67 10.22
CA ALA A 362 7.52 12.85 10.91
C ALA A 362 6.08 13.17 10.51
N TYR A 363 5.78 13.06 9.22
CA TYR A 363 4.45 13.29 8.66
C TYR A 363 3.42 12.28 9.17
N SER A 364 3.73 10.97 9.16
CA SER A 364 2.81 9.95 9.67
C SER A 364 2.62 10.01 11.19
N HIS A 365 3.69 10.27 11.96
CA HIS A 365 3.59 10.38 13.41
C HIS A 365 2.87 11.66 13.87
N LEU A 366 2.93 12.75 13.09
CA LEU A 366 2.15 13.95 13.39
C LEU A 366 0.65 13.69 13.25
N ALA A 367 0.23 12.97 12.20
CA ALA A 367 -1.16 12.56 12.05
C ALA A 367 -1.62 11.62 13.17
N LEU A 368 -0.75 10.71 13.63
CA LEU A 368 -1.03 9.87 14.79
C LEU A 368 -1.16 10.66 16.08
N ALA A 369 -0.29 11.66 16.30
CA ALA A 369 -0.39 12.53 17.47
C ALA A 369 -1.74 13.26 17.50
N ASP A 370 -2.20 13.81 16.37
CA ASP A 370 -3.52 14.43 16.24
C ASP A 370 -4.67 13.43 16.47
N TYR A 371 -4.61 12.27 15.79
CA TYR A 371 -5.62 11.21 15.93
C TYR A 371 -5.79 10.76 17.38
N TRP A 372 -4.68 10.44 18.06
CA TRP A 372 -4.72 9.96 19.45
C TRP A 372 -5.14 11.04 20.45
N GLN A 373 -4.85 12.32 20.20
CA GLN A 373 -5.38 13.42 21.01
C GLN A 373 -6.90 13.49 20.91
N ARG A 374 -7.44 13.52 19.68
CA ARG A 374 -8.89 13.53 19.44
C ARG A 374 -9.56 12.29 20.06
N PHE A 375 -8.90 11.13 19.94
CA PHE A 375 -9.34 9.90 20.60
C PHE A 375 -9.40 10.05 22.12
N ALA A 376 -8.35 10.56 22.75
CA ALA A 376 -8.30 10.73 24.19
C ALA A 376 -9.37 11.72 24.69
N LEU A 377 -9.58 12.81 23.97
CA LEU A 377 -10.61 13.82 24.27
C LEU A 377 -12.03 13.26 24.11
N GLY A 378 -12.27 12.38 23.13
CA GLY A 378 -13.56 11.72 22.92
C GLY A 378 -13.80 10.45 23.75
N ALA A 379 -12.75 9.87 24.35
CA ALA A 379 -12.83 8.60 25.05
C ALA A 379 -13.64 8.70 26.36
N ARG A 380 -14.68 7.87 26.50
CA ARG A 380 -15.49 7.73 27.73
C ARG A 380 -14.85 6.85 28.79
N ARG A 381 -14.16 5.78 28.39
CA ARG A 381 -13.50 4.85 29.31
C ARG A 381 -12.12 5.37 29.71
N VAL A 382 -11.84 5.39 31.01
CA VAL A 382 -10.56 5.90 31.56
C VAL A 382 -9.36 5.15 30.98
N THR A 383 -9.44 3.82 30.85
CA THR A 383 -8.35 3.00 30.30
C THR A 383 -8.04 3.32 28.83
N HIS A 384 -9.07 3.52 28.01
CA HIS A 384 -8.90 3.91 26.61
C HIS A 384 -8.34 5.33 26.49
N ARG A 385 -8.78 6.23 27.37
CA ARG A 385 -8.28 7.62 27.43
C ARG A 385 -6.80 7.66 27.82
N ASP A 386 -6.39 6.90 28.83
CA ASP A 386 -4.99 6.84 29.27
C ASP A 386 -4.06 6.28 28.18
N LEU A 387 -4.46 5.18 27.53
CA LEU A 387 -3.75 4.62 26.37
C LEU A 387 -3.59 5.67 25.27
N ALA A 388 -4.68 6.33 24.88
CA ALA A 388 -4.65 7.32 23.82
C ALA A 388 -3.76 8.54 24.18
N TRP A 389 -3.77 8.99 25.43
CA TRP A 389 -2.86 10.04 25.88
C TRP A 389 -1.39 9.60 25.88
N ALA A 390 -1.11 8.34 26.21
CA ALA A 390 0.23 7.78 26.10
C ALA A 390 0.72 7.73 24.63
N GLU A 391 -0.12 7.26 23.71
CA GLU A 391 0.21 7.22 22.28
C GLU A 391 0.36 8.61 21.66
N HIS A 392 -0.52 9.55 22.01
CA HIS A 392 -0.39 10.96 21.62
C HIS A 392 0.94 11.55 22.09
N ALA A 393 1.24 11.43 23.39
CA ALA A 393 2.46 11.99 23.96
C ALA A 393 3.71 11.38 23.33
N ARG A 394 3.71 10.06 23.10
CA ARG A 394 4.78 9.35 22.39
C ARG A 394 4.98 9.94 20.99
N CYS A 395 3.94 9.94 20.16
CA CYS A 395 4.03 10.41 18.78
C CYS A 395 4.45 11.88 18.71
N ARG A 396 3.86 12.75 19.53
CA ARG A 396 4.21 14.17 19.59
C ARG A 396 5.68 14.37 19.97
N GLN A 397 6.19 13.69 20.99
CA GLN A 397 7.61 13.81 21.38
C GLN A 397 8.55 13.28 20.29
N GLN A 398 8.17 12.20 19.59
CA GLN A 398 8.97 11.69 18.47
C GLN A 398 9.03 12.69 17.31
N VAL A 399 7.92 13.36 16.98
CA VAL A 399 7.89 14.42 15.96
C VAL A 399 8.74 15.61 16.41
N GLY A 400 8.62 16.05 17.66
CA GLY A 400 9.41 17.17 18.19
C GLY A 400 10.91 16.97 18.10
N ALA A 401 11.39 15.73 18.20
CA ALA A 401 12.81 15.39 18.07
C ALA A 401 13.35 15.49 16.64
N VAL A 402 12.49 15.44 15.62
CA VAL A 402 12.92 15.40 14.20
C VAL A 402 12.48 16.63 13.41
N LEU A 403 11.41 17.31 13.82
CA LEU A 403 10.85 18.45 13.10
C LEU A 403 11.85 19.62 12.93
N PRO A 404 12.71 19.95 13.92
CA PRO A 404 13.75 20.96 13.73
C PRO A 404 14.77 20.61 12.63
N VAL A 405 15.06 19.32 12.43
CA VAL A 405 15.97 18.86 11.36
C VAL A 405 15.34 19.09 9.99
N LEU A 406 14.04 18.80 9.85
CA LEU A 406 13.30 19.06 8.60
C LEU A 406 13.24 20.57 8.33
N ALA A 407 12.83 21.36 9.33
CA ALA A 407 12.68 22.81 9.21
C ALA A 407 13.99 23.53 8.90
N GLY A 408 15.09 23.05 9.48
CA GLY A 408 16.43 23.59 9.30
C GLY A 408 17.10 23.21 7.98
N SER A 409 16.54 22.30 7.17
CA SER A 409 17.15 21.94 5.89
C SER A 409 17.03 23.08 4.87
N GLY A 410 18.20 23.54 4.41
CA GLY A 410 18.31 24.48 3.28
C GLY A 410 17.94 23.87 1.93
N ALA A 411 17.78 22.55 1.86
CA ALA A 411 17.49 21.82 0.63
C ALA A 411 15.98 21.55 0.41
N LEU A 412 15.10 22.04 1.28
CA LEU A 412 13.66 22.06 1.02
C LEU A 412 13.33 22.94 -0.19
N THR A 413 12.45 22.46 -1.07
CA THR A 413 11.84 23.31 -2.12
C THR A 413 10.84 24.30 -1.54
N ALA A 414 10.28 25.19 -2.37
CA ALA A 414 9.22 26.10 -1.92
C ALA A 414 8.00 25.32 -1.40
N GLU A 415 7.60 24.27 -2.11
CA GLU A 415 6.49 23.39 -1.76
C GLU A 415 6.79 22.57 -0.50
N GLY A 416 8.01 22.03 -0.39
CA GLY A 416 8.44 21.34 0.82
C GLY A 416 8.43 22.24 2.05
N ARG A 417 8.79 23.51 1.90
CA ARG A 417 8.76 24.50 2.99
C ARG A 417 7.34 24.84 3.42
N VAL A 418 6.39 24.98 2.49
CA VAL A 418 4.97 25.13 2.84
C VAL A 418 4.49 23.95 3.68
N LEU A 419 4.82 22.72 3.25
CA LEU A 419 4.42 21.50 3.93
C LEU A 419 4.97 21.44 5.37
N VAL A 420 6.27 21.67 5.54
CA VAL A 420 6.93 21.64 6.86
C VAL A 420 6.42 22.74 7.78
N ASN A 421 6.12 23.94 7.25
CA ASN A 421 5.55 25.03 8.05
C ASN A 421 4.15 24.70 8.59
N GLU A 422 3.33 24.01 7.79
CA GLU A 422 2.00 23.58 8.23
C GLU A 422 2.10 22.40 9.21
N MET A 423 3.09 21.52 9.07
CA MET A 423 3.40 20.52 10.09
C MET A 423 3.78 21.16 11.43
N ILE A 424 4.59 22.23 11.42
CA ILE A 424 4.93 23.02 12.61
C ILE A 424 3.68 23.66 13.22
N THR A 425 2.80 24.21 12.38
CA THR A 425 1.53 24.80 12.82
C THR A 425 0.66 23.76 13.54
N VAL A 426 0.53 22.55 12.98
CA VAL A 426 -0.18 21.45 13.63
C VAL A 426 0.51 21.02 14.92
N TYR A 427 1.84 20.88 14.91
CA TYR A 427 2.60 20.49 16.08
C TYR A 427 2.35 21.41 17.28
N HIS A 428 2.31 22.73 17.05
CA HIS A 428 2.00 23.72 18.08
C HIS A 428 0.52 23.70 18.49
N ARG A 429 -0.42 23.56 17.54
CA ARG A 429 -1.86 23.41 17.87
C ARG A 429 -2.11 22.26 18.86
N LEU A 430 -1.35 21.17 18.76
CA LEU A 430 -1.50 20.04 19.69
C LEU A 430 -1.18 20.43 21.15
N GLU A 431 -0.53 21.56 21.42
CA GLU A 431 -0.26 22.09 22.77
C GLU A 431 -1.50 22.72 23.41
N ASP A 432 -2.51 23.10 22.63
CA ASP A 432 -3.74 23.74 23.12
C ASP A 432 -4.57 22.80 24.02
N SER A 433 -4.35 21.49 23.92
CA SER A 433 -5.02 20.45 24.72
C SER A 433 -4.01 19.42 25.23
N PRO A 434 -3.21 19.77 26.25
CA PRO A 434 -2.12 18.92 26.70
C PRO A 434 -2.64 17.65 27.39
N PRO A 435 -1.88 16.54 27.32
CA PRO A 435 -2.22 15.34 28.06
C PRO A 435 -2.11 15.57 29.59
N PRO A 436 -2.72 14.72 30.41
CA PRO A 436 -2.52 14.72 31.86
C PRO A 436 -1.05 14.63 32.26
N THR A 437 -0.75 15.10 33.48
CA THR A 437 0.60 15.10 34.05
C THR A 437 1.27 13.73 33.95
N GLY A 438 2.53 13.71 33.53
CA GLY A 438 3.37 12.51 33.46
C GLY A 438 3.40 11.78 32.11
N HIS A 439 2.46 12.01 31.19
CA HIS A 439 2.54 11.41 29.85
C HIS A 439 3.69 11.99 29.01
N LEU A 440 3.84 13.33 28.98
CA LEU A 440 4.92 13.98 28.22
C LEU A 440 6.30 13.64 28.78
N ALA A 441 6.47 13.65 30.12
CA ALA A 441 7.74 13.31 30.76
C ALA A 441 8.19 11.87 30.44
N ARG A 442 7.26 10.90 30.43
CA ARG A 442 7.55 9.51 30.02
C ARG A 442 7.97 9.42 28.55
N ALA A 443 7.27 10.13 27.68
CA ALA A 443 7.56 10.15 26.25
C ALA A 443 8.91 10.83 25.95
N GLU A 444 9.25 11.90 26.66
CA GLU A 444 10.54 12.59 26.57
C GLU A 444 11.69 11.69 27.04
N ALA A 445 11.52 10.99 28.17
CA ALA A 445 12.50 10.04 28.66
C ALA A 445 12.73 8.89 27.66
N TYR A 446 11.65 8.40 27.03
CA TYR A 446 11.73 7.39 25.97
C TYR A 446 12.55 7.89 24.77
N VAL A 447 12.22 9.06 24.23
CA VAL A 447 12.92 9.64 23.06
C VAL A 447 14.39 9.94 23.37
N SER A 448 14.67 10.47 24.56
CA SER A 448 16.04 10.75 25.01
C SER A 448 16.87 9.46 25.12
N THR A 449 16.28 8.41 25.70
CA THR A 449 16.92 7.09 25.78
C THR A 449 17.17 6.51 24.39
N ALA A 450 16.18 6.58 23.49
CA ALA A 450 16.32 6.12 22.11
C ALA A 450 17.44 6.87 21.37
N LYS A 451 17.60 8.18 21.60
CA LYS A 451 18.66 9.00 21.01
C LYS A 451 20.05 8.56 21.50
N VAL A 452 20.21 8.35 22.81
CA VAL A 452 21.48 7.87 23.38
C VAL A 452 21.86 6.50 22.80
N ILE A 453 20.90 5.56 22.76
CA ILE A 453 21.13 4.22 22.19
C ILE A 453 21.51 4.32 20.71
N TRP A 454 20.83 5.17 19.94
CA TRP A 454 21.12 5.38 18.52
C TRP A 454 22.51 5.96 18.31
N GLN A 455 22.92 6.94 19.11
CA GLN A 455 24.26 7.54 19.05
C GLN A 455 25.35 6.51 19.36
N GLN A 456 25.16 5.68 20.39
CA GLN A 456 26.10 4.61 20.73
C GLN A 456 26.25 3.58 19.61
N ARG A 457 25.16 3.22 18.93
CA ARG A 457 25.15 2.23 17.85
C ARG A 457 25.72 2.76 16.53
N ASN A 458 25.57 4.05 16.27
CA ASN A 458 25.90 4.67 14.98
C ASN A 458 27.09 5.64 15.07
N ALA A 459 27.75 5.75 16.22
CA ALA A 459 29.06 6.37 16.31
C ALA A 459 30.06 5.52 15.51
N SER A 460 30.76 6.13 14.56
CA SER A 460 31.87 5.47 13.88
C SER A 460 32.89 4.99 14.91
N PRO A 461 33.43 3.75 14.82
CA PRO A 461 34.65 3.42 15.56
C PRO A 461 35.73 4.41 15.09
N GLY A 462 36.35 5.09 16.05
CA GLY A 462 37.04 6.37 15.87
C GLY A 462 37.99 6.46 14.67
N SER A 463 37.93 7.62 14.03
CA SER A 463 39.06 8.29 13.37
C SER A 463 40.22 8.49 14.33
#